data_AF-A0A246BIR3-F1
#
_entry.id   AF-A0A246BIR3-F1
#
_cell.length_a   1.000
_cell.length_b   1.000
_cell.length_c   1.000
_cell.angle_alpha   90.00
_cell.angle_beta   90.00
_cell.angle_gamma   90.00
#
_symmetry.space_group_name_H-M   'P 1'
#
loop_
_entity.id
_entity.type
_entity.pdbx_description
1 polymer ?
#
loop_
_entity_poly.entity_id
_entity_poly.type
_entity_poly.pdbx_seq_one_letter_code
_entity_poly.pdbx_strand_id
1 'polypeptide(L)'
;MDAQPRPAPEGHSDLSRNWVGAGHLKIGDTIKQADGTTGLVANVTTVGQTREMFNLTVSEAHTYYVGQDGWLVHNADKTYITYVFKNAVSEVVYVDRASGSGTPEQILKGRLGKGHHVFDSNPGLTSEVKAVQNSVAANKGAEQVWYEYYSK
;
A
#
# COMPACT_ATOMS: atom_id res chain seq x y z
N MET A 1 28.83 -16.69 -2.36
CA MET A 1 27.87 -15.75 -2.98
C MET A 1 26.50 -16.10 -2.45
N ASP A 2 25.77 -15.11 -1.96
CA ASP A 2 24.48 -15.32 -1.30
C ASP A 2 23.42 -15.64 -2.38
N ALA A 3 23.02 -16.91 -2.48
CA ALA A 3 22.18 -17.44 -3.56
C ALA A 3 20.67 -17.28 -3.29
N GLN A 4 20.29 -16.59 -2.22
CA GLN A 4 18.89 -16.40 -1.85
C GLN A 4 18.29 -15.21 -2.61
N PRO A 5 17.10 -15.37 -3.21
CA PRO A 5 16.40 -14.28 -3.88
C PRO A 5 16.12 -13.14 -2.90
N ARG A 6 16.23 -11.90 -3.38
CA ARG A 6 15.94 -10.72 -2.57
C ARG A 6 14.45 -10.68 -2.22
N PRO A 7 14.09 -10.40 -0.96
CA PRO A 7 12.68 -10.21 -0.63
C PRO A 7 12.16 -8.96 -1.34
N ALA A 8 10.90 -9.03 -1.77
CA ALA A 8 10.15 -7.87 -2.24
C ALA A 8 10.09 -6.80 -1.13
N PRO A 9 9.88 -5.52 -1.47
CA PRO A 9 9.67 -4.48 -0.47
C PRO A 9 8.51 -4.84 0.47
N GLU A 10 8.69 -4.58 1.77
CA GLU A 10 7.68 -4.88 2.78
C GLU A 10 6.36 -4.18 2.43
N GLY A 11 5.25 -4.93 2.48
CA GLY A 11 3.93 -4.39 2.14
C GLY A 11 3.62 -4.27 0.65
N HIS A 12 4.52 -4.73 -0.24
CA HIS A 12 4.43 -4.68 -1.71
C HIS A 12 4.66 -6.05 -2.37
N SER A 13 3.94 -7.07 -1.93
CA SER A 13 4.02 -8.41 -2.52
C SER A 13 3.48 -8.50 -3.96
N ASP A 14 2.79 -7.45 -4.41
CA ASP A 14 2.27 -7.27 -5.77
C ASP A 14 3.33 -6.85 -6.79
N LEU A 15 4.48 -6.35 -6.33
CA LEU A 15 5.58 -5.99 -7.21
C LEU A 15 6.30 -7.23 -7.76
N SER A 16 6.75 -7.13 -9.01
CA SER A 16 7.57 -8.18 -9.62
C SER A 16 8.85 -8.43 -8.82
N ARG A 17 9.43 -9.62 -8.96
CA ARG A 17 10.73 -10.02 -8.37
C ARG A 17 11.92 -9.10 -8.70
N ASN A 18 11.73 -8.14 -9.61
CA ASN A 18 12.75 -7.16 -9.99
C ASN A 18 12.78 -5.95 -9.05
N TRP A 19 11.85 -5.86 -8.08
CA TRP A 19 11.84 -4.84 -7.05
C TRP A 19 12.41 -5.40 -5.74
N VAL A 20 13.28 -4.61 -5.13
CA VAL A 20 13.97 -4.96 -3.88
C VAL A 20 13.75 -3.82 -2.89
N GLY A 21 13.39 -4.16 -1.66
CA GLY A 21 13.32 -3.15 -0.59
C GLY A 21 14.69 -2.51 -0.39
N ALA A 22 14.77 -1.18 -0.29
CA ALA A 22 16.06 -0.48 -0.24
C ALA A 22 16.99 -0.98 0.88
N GLY A 23 16.42 -1.40 2.03
CA GLY A 23 17.16 -2.01 3.15
C GLY A 23 17.74 -3.40 2.89
N HIS A 24 17.41 -4.03 1.75
CA HIS A 24 17.89 -5.35 1.34
C HIS A 24 18.87 -5.32 0.15
N LEU A 25 19.15 -4.14 -0.39
CA LEU A 25 20.20 -3.95 -1.39
C LEU A 25 21.55 -4.40 -0.83
N LYS A 26 22.39 -5.01 -1.67
CA LYS A 26 23.81 -5.24 -1.37
C LYS A 26 24.68 -4.67 -2.46
N ILE A 27 25.96 -4.51 -2.11
CA ILE A 27 27.02 -4.17 -3.05
C ILE A 27 27.00 -5.15 -4.23
N GLY A 28 27.05 -4.60 -5.44
CA GLY A 28 27.00 -5.35 -6.69
C GLY A 28 25.59 -5.58 -7.26
N ASP A 29 24.52 -5.26 -6.53
CA ASP A 29 23.18 -5.28 -7.10
C ASP A 29 23.09 -4.25 -8.25
N THR A 30 22.34 -4.60 -9.30
CA THR A 30 22.19 -3.77 -10.50
C THR A 30 20.92 -2.92 -10.42
N ILE A 31 21.02 -1.62 -10.66
CA ILE A 31 19.91 -0.66 -10.62
C ILE A 31 19.73 0.00 -11.99
N LYS A 32 18.48 0.12 -12.44
CA LYS A 32 18.15 0.77 -13.72
C LYS A 32 18.29 2.29 -13.63
N GLN A 33 18.88 2.88 -14.66
CA GLN A 33 19.07 4.32 -14.80
C GLN A 33 18.09 4.94 -15.79
N ALA A 34 17.92 6.26 -15.69
CA ALA A 34 17.04 7.06 -16.55
C ALA A 34 17.42 7.02 -18.03
N ASP A 35 18.70 6.86 -18.35
CA ASP A 35 19.20 6.71 -19.72
C ASP A 35 18.97 5.31 -20.31
N GLY A 36 18.32 4.41 -19.56
CA GLY A 36 18.04 3.03 -19.95
C GLY A 36 19.16 2.04 -19.64
N THR A 37 20.31 2.51 -19.16
CA THR A 37 21.43 1.65 -18.75
C THR A 37 21.25 1.16 -17.32
N THR A 38 22.30 0.55 -16.77
CA THR A 38 22.32 0.04 -15.40
C THR A 38 23.61 0.40 -14.69
N GLY A 39 23.49 0.77 -13.42
CA GLY A 39 24.61 0.96 -12.51
C GLY A 39 24.66 -0.08 -11.40
N LEU A 40 25.79 -0.12 -10.69
CA LEU A 40 26.02 -1.05 -9.59
C LEU A 40 25.95 -0.32 -8.25
N VAL A 41 25.35 -0.97 -7.25
CA VAL A 41 25.46 -0.53 -5.86
C VAL A 41 26.92 -0.67 -5.42
N ALA A 42 27.62 0.45 -5.26
CA ALA A 42 29.01 0.45 -4.81
C ALA A 42 29.13 0.34 -3.28
N ASN A 43 28.15 0.87 -2.54
CA ASN A 43 28.14 0.87 -1.08
C ASN A 43 26.70 0.92 -0.54
N VAL A 44 26.48 0.35 0.65
CA VAL A 44 25.21 0.42 1.38
C VAL A 44 25.49 0.83 2.83
N THR A 45 24.80 1.85 3.31
CA THR A 45 24.93 2.31 4.70
C THR A 45 23.54 2.49 5.30
N THR A 46 23.26 1.74 6.37
CA THR A 46 22.01 1.89 7.13
C THR A 46 22.21 2.96 8.20
N VAL A 47 21.38 4.02 8.16
CA VAL A 47 21.42 5.11 9.14
C VAL A 47 20.14 5.06 9.97
N GLY A 48 20.27 4.65 11.24
CA GLY A 48 19.16 4.60 12.19
C GLY A 48 18.87 5.97 12.81
N GLN A 49 18.28 6.88 12.03
CA GLN A 49 17.91 8.23 12.50
C GLN A 49 16.50 8.59 12.05
N THR A 50 15.76 9.28 12.92
CA THR A 50 14.52 9.94 12.50
C THR A 50 14.89 11.12 11.60
N ARG A 51 14.35 11.12 10.39
CA ARG A 51 14.48 12.22 9.42
C ARG A 51 13.13 12.46 8.78
N GLU A 52 12.89 13.72 8.41
CA GLU A 52 11.78 14.04 7.52
C GLU A 52 12.10 13.44 6.14
N MET A 53 11.14 12.68 5.61
CA MET A 53 11.24 12.01 4.32
C MET A 53 10.05 12.45 3.48
N PHE A 54 10.29 12.80 2.23
CA PHE A 54 9.25 13.23 1.31
C PHE A 54 8.84 12.07 0.42
N ASN A 55 7.54 12.02 0.13
CA ASN A 55 6.99 11.12 -0.87
C ASN A 55 6.35 11.93 -1.99
N LEU A 56 6.28 11.34 -3.18
CA LEU A 56 5.62 11.94 -4.32
C LEU A 56 4.71 10.93 -5.01
N THR A 57 3.50 11.38 -5.32
CA THR A 57 2.51 10.57 -6.03
C THR A 57 2.71 10.76 -7.53
N VAL A 58 3.16 9.70 -8.20
CA VAL A 58 3.22 9.62 -9.66
C VAL A 58 1.99 8.85 -10.14
N SER A 59 1.24 9.43 -11.06
CA SER A 59 0.08 8.77 -11.65
C SER A 59 0.50 7.51 -12.43
N GLU A 60 -0.31 6.46 -12.33
CA GLU A 60 -0.23 5.21 -13.08
C GLU A 60 0.95 4.29 -12.75
N ALA A 61 2.19 4.72 -13.02
CA ALA A 61 3.35 3.83 -12.98
C ALA A 61 3.93 3.66 -11.57
N HIS A 62 3.66 4.59 -10.65
CA HIS A 62 4.19 4.55 -9.28
C HIS A 62 5.73 4.42 -9.22
N THR A 63 6.42 4.86 -10.27
CA THR A 63 7.87 4.80 -10.43
C THR A 63 8.41 6.11 -10.97
N TYR A 64 9.61 6.49 -10.53
CA TYR A 64 10.29 7.71 -10.97
C TYR A 64 11.81 7.54 -10.82
N TYR A 65 12.57 8.47 -11.41
CA TYR A 65 14.03 8.50 -11.30
C TYR A 65 14.47 9.54 -10.28
N VAL A 66 15.44 9.19 -9.42
CA VAL A 66 15.94 10.08 -8.34
C VAL A 66 17.45 10.23 -8.35
N GLY A 67 17.92 11.34 -7.77
CA GLY A 67 19.33 11.64 -7.65
C GLY A 67 19.96 12.11 -8.96
N GLN A 68 21.24 12.50 -8.89
CA GLN A 68 21.97 13.02 -10.06
C GLN A 68 22.15 11.97 -11.15
N ASP A 69 22.32 10.70 -10.77
CA ASP A 69 22.52 9.61 -11.73
C ASP A 69 21.21 8.95 -12.21
N GLY A 70 20.06 9.47 -11.75
CA GLY A 70 18.72 9.06 -12.20
C GLY A 70 18.40 7.59 -11.95
N TRP A 71 18.31 7.18 -10.69
CA TRP A 71 18.02 5.80 -10.29
C TRP A 71 16.51 5.50 -10.26
N LEU A 72 16.09 4.41 -10.89
CA LEU A 72 14.68 3.99 -10.89
C LEU A 72 14.26 3.55 -9.48
N VAL A 73 13.28 4.24 -8.93
CA VAL A 73 12.64 3.89 -7.66
C VAL A 73 11.15 3.70 -7.87
N HIS A 74 10.54 2.97 -6.94
CA HIS A 74 9.09 2.82 -6.85
C HIS A 74 8.62 3.43 -5.53
N ASN A 75 7.53 4.16 -5.59
CA ASN A 75 6.73 4.53 -4.44
C ASN A 75 5.30 4.01 -4.66
N ALA A 76 4.74 3.27 -3.71
CA ALA A 76 3.30 3.10 -3.67
C ALA A 76 2.76 3.72 -2.39
N ASP A 77 1.90 4.71 -2.58
CA ASP A 77 1.07 5.25 -1.51
C ASP A 77 0.07 4.16 -1.12
N LYS A 78 0.24 3.63 0.10
CA LYS A 78 -0.72 2.69 0.67
C LYS A 78 -1.84 3.51 1.30
N THR A 79 -2.98 3.53 0.64
CA THR A 79 -4.19 4.13 1.17
C THR A 79 -4.84 3.14 2.13
N TYR A 80 -5.17 3.63 3.32
CA TYR A 80 -5.94 2.86 4.31
C TYR A 80 -7.37 3.37 4.31
N ILE A 81 -8.32 2.45 4.27
CA ILE A 81 -9.74 2.78 4.30
C ILE A 81 -10.43 2.06 5.44
N THR A 82 -11.40 2.74 6.03
CA THR A 82 -12.49 2.13 6.79
C THR A 82 -13.73 2.15 5.91
N TYR A 83 -14.40 1.02 5.76
CA TYR A 83 -15.62 0.90 4.96
C TYR A 83 -16.76 0.34 5.80
N VAL A 84 -17.98 0.61 5.34
CA VAL A 84 -19.21 0.16 5.99
C VAL A 84 -20.11 -0.55 5.01
N PHE A 85 -20.94 -1.47 5.51
CA PHE A 85 -22.10 -1.94 4.77
C PHE A 85 -23.39 -1.40 5.36
N LYS A 86 -24.31 -1.04 4.47
CA LYS A 86 -25.62 -0.49 4.82
C LYS A 86 -26.74 -1.38 4.31
N ASN A 87 -27.81 -1.51 5.09
CA ASN A 87 -29.04 -2.19 4.69
C ASN A 87 -29.90 -1.30 3.75
N ALA A 88 -31.07 -1.81 3.34
CA ALA A 88 -31.97 -1.10 2.43
C ALA A 88 -32.54 0.23 2.99
N VAL A 89 -32.51 0.42 4.31
CA VAL A 89 -32.91 1.67 4.98
C VAL A 89 -31.71 2.56 5.34
N SER A 90 -30.54 2.29 4.75
CA SER A 90 -29.29 3.06 4.93
C SER A 90 -28.67 3.00 6.34
N GLU A 91 -29.09 2.06 7.18
CA GLU A 91 -28.44 1.82 8.47
C GLU A 91 -27.15 1.02 8.28
N VAL A 92 -26.09 1.41 8.99
CA VAL A 92 -24.82 0.69 8.98
C VAL A 92 -24.94 -0.57 9.83
N VAL A 93 -24.68 -1.71 9.21
CA VAL A 93 -24.76 -3.04 9.85
C VAL A 93 -23.40 -3.73 9.94
N TYR A 94 -22.37 -3.14 9.33
CA TYR A 94 -21.02 -3.70 9.28
C TYR A 94 -20.00 -2.58 9.14
N VAL A 95 -18.87 -2.73 9.82
CA VAL A 95 -17.70 -1.84 9.76
C VAL A 95 -16.47 -2.73 9.67
N ASP A 96 -15.56 -2.42 8.74
CA ASP A 96 -14.27 -3.11 8.62
C ASP A 96 -13.27 -2.19 7.90
N ARG A 97 -12.06 -2.68 7.72
CA ARG A 97 -10.94 -1.96 7.15
C ARG A 97 -10.33 -2.69 5.96
N ALA A 98 -9.78 -1.91 5.04
CA ALA A 98 -8.92 -2.41 3.98
C ALA A 98 -7.76 -1.47 3.75
N SER A 99 -6.76 -1.96 3.02
CA SER A 99 -5.64 -1.14 2.56
C SER A 99 -5.18 -1.64 1.21
N GLY A 100 -4.70 -0.73 0.37
CA GLY A 100 -4.15 -1.07 -0.94
C GLY A 100 -3.58 0.16 -1.63
N SER A 101 -3.14 -0.05 -2.86
CA SER A 101 -2.69 1.01 -3.75
C SER A 101 -3.88 1.55 -4.56
N GLY A 102 -3.88 2.84 -4.87
CA GLY A 102 -4.92 3.49 -5.68
C GLY A 102 -5.97 4.25 -4.86
N THR A 103 -7.10 4.57 -5.48
CA THR A 103 -8.17 5.34 -4.83
C THR A 103 -8.92 4.50 -3.80
N PRO A 104 -9.56 5.12 -2.80
CA PRO A 104 -10.35 4.41 -1.80
C PRO A 104 -11.41 3.47 -2.40
N GLU A 105 -12.07 3.90 -3.48
CA GLU A 105 -13.11 3.13 -4.18
C GLU A 105 -12.53 1.91 -4.90
N GLN A 106 -11.35 2.05 -5.52
CA GLN A 106 -10.64 0.93 -6.14
C GLN A 106 -10.25 -0.12 -5.09
N ILE A 107 -9.81 0.32 -3.92
CA ILE A 107 -9.44 -0.56 -2.81
C ILE A 107 -10.66 -1.30 -2.28
N LEU A 108 -11.79 -0.60 -2.06
CA LEU A 108 -13.03 -1.23 -1.63
C LEU A 108 -13.52 -2.25 -2.66
N LYS A 109 -13.54 -1.87 -3.95
CA LYS A 109 -13.93 -2.79 -5.03
C LYS A 109 -13.02 -4.02 -5.09
N GLY A 110 -11.70 -3.83 -4.96
CA GLY A 110 -10.73 -4.92 -4.93
C GLY A 110 -10.86 -5.80 -3.69
N ARG A 111 -11.22 -5.23 -2.53
CA ARG A 111 -11.51 -5.98 -1.29
C ARG A 111 -12.71 -6.89 -1.46
N LEU A 112 -13.81 -6.37 -2.01
CA LEU A 112 -15.03 -7.14 -2.26
C LEU A 112 -14.84 -8.19 -3.35
N GLY A 113 -14.07 -7.88 -4.41
CA GLY A 113 -13.76 -8.82 -5.49
C GLY A 113 -12.95 -10.05 -5.07
N LYS A 114 -12.30 -10.03 -3.90
CA LYS A 114 -11.58 -11.19 -3.31
C LYS A 114 -12.50 -12.15 -2.53
N GLY A 115 -13.80 -11.85 -2.48
CA GLY A 115 -14.75 -12.54 -1.60
C GLY A 115 -14.79 -11.91 -0.22
N HIS A 116 -16.01 -11.66 0.26
CA HIS A 116 -16.30 -11.08 1.55
C HIS A 116 -17.58 -11.69 2.12
N HIS A 117 -17.46 -12.70 3.00
CA HIS A 117 -18.59 -13.48 3.51
C HIS A 117 -19.83 -12.66 3.92
N VAL A 118 -19.65 -11.57 4.66
CA VAL A 118 -20.76 -10.71 5.11
C VAL A 118 -21.46 -10.01 3.93
N PHE A 119 -20.71 -9.57 2.91
CA PHE A 119 -21.27 -8.89 1.75
C PHE A 119 -21.91 -9.90 0.80
N ASP A 120 -21.18 -10.96 0.47
CA ASP A 120 -21.58 -11.97 -0.51
C ASP A 120 -22.82 -12.76 -0.08
N SER A 121 -23.01 -12.94 1.24
CA SER A 121 -24.19 -13.63 1.78
C SER A 121 -25.43 -12.73 1.90
N ASN A 122 -25.31 -11.42 1.65
CA ASN A 122 -26.38 -10.45 1.88
C ASN A 122 -26.53 -9.50 0.66
N PRO A 123 -27.22 -9.94 -0.41
CA PRO A 123 -27.30 -9.20 -1.67
C PRO A 123 -28.02 -7.84 -1.57
N GLY A 124 -28.73 -7.58 -0.47
CA GLY A 124 -29.38 -6.29 -0.20
C GLY A 124 -28.47 -5.25 0.45
N LEU A 125 -27.21 -5.58 0.74
CA LEU A 125 -26.26 -4.64 1.33
C LEU A 125 -25.61 -3.76 0.28
N THR A 126 -25.40 -2.50 0.64
CA THR A 126 -24.59 -1.54 -0.11
C THR A 126 -23.29 -1.27 0.63
N SER A 127 -22.22 -0.94 -0.07
CA SER A 127 -20.90 -0.68 0.51
C SER A 127 -20.46 0.76 0.29
N GLU A 128 -19.82 1.37 1.29
CA GLU A 128 -19.33 2.75 1.22
C GLU A 128 -17.98 2.88 1.95
N VAL A 129 -17.07 3.69 1.40
CA VAL A 129 -15.86 4.13 2.11
C VAL A 129 -16.26 5.21 3.12
N LYS A 130 -16.02 4.94 4.40
CA LYS A 130 -16.41 5.83 5.50
C LYS A 130 -15.31 6.80 5.90
N ALA A 131 -14.06 6.36 5.85
CA ALA A 131 -12.90 7.18 6.20
C ALA A 131 -11.65 6.69 5.48
N VAL A 132 -10.70 7.61 5.27
CA VAL A 132 -9.41 7.35 4.64
C VAL A 132 -8.30 7.79 5.61
N GLN A 133 -7.25 6.98 5.74
CA GLN A 133 -6.13 7.24 6.63
C GLN A 133 -4.79 6.99 5.94
N ASN A 134 -3.73 7.56 6.53
CA ASN A 134 -2.36 7.47 6.02
C ASN A 134 -1.50 6.44 6.76
N SER A 135 -2.07 5.71 7.73
CA SER A 135 -1.33 4.68 8.47
C SER A 135 -2.23 3.56 8.98
N VAL A 136 -1.62 2.38 9.19
CA VAL A 136 -2.29 1.24 9.81
C VAL A 136 -2.88 1.61 11.18
N ALA A 137 -2.10 2.30 12.02
CA ALA A 137 -2.53 2.67 13.38
C ALA A 137 -3.77 3.58 13.36
N ALA A 138 -3.78 4.58 12.48
CA ALA A 138 -4.94 5.45 12.30
C ALA A 138 -6.16 4.69 11.78
N ASN A 139 -5.98 3.72 10.88
CA ASN A 139 -7.09 2.91 10.36
C ASN A 139 -7.69 2.00 11.43
N LYS A 140 -6.85 1.36 12.28
CA LYS A 140 -7.34 0.57 13.42
C LYS A 140 -8.17 1.40 14.39
N GLY A 141 -7.69 2.61 14.71
CA GLY A 141 -8.42 3.54 15.57
C GLY A 141 -9.75 4.00 14.96
N ALA A 142 -9.74 4.33 13.66
CA ALA A 142 -10.95 4.74 12.95
C ALA A 142 -12.01 3.63 12.90
N GLU A 143 -11.60 2.39 12.61
CA GLU A 143 -12.49 1.22 12.63
C GLU A 143 -13.14 1.05 14.00
N GLN A 144 -12.35 1.09 15.08
CA GLN A 144 -12.89 0.94 16.44
C GLN A 144 -13.92 2.03 16.76
N VAL A 145 -13.63 3.29 16.43
CA VAL A 145 -14.55 4.41 16.64
C VAL A 145 -15.87 4.19 15.88
N TRP A 146 -15.81 3.77 14.62
CA TRP A 146 -17.01 3.54 13.82
C TRP A 146 -17.78 2.31 14.28
N TYR A 147 -17.08 1.24 14.67
CA TYR A 147 -17.70 0.06 15.25
C TYR A 147 -18.47 0.41 16.53
N GLU A 148 -17.85 1.14 17.47
CA GLU A 148 -18.49 1.59 18.71
C GLU A 148 -19.66 2.56 18.47
N TYR A 149 -19.59 3.36 17.40
CA TYR A 149 -20.65 4.30 17.03
C TYR A 149 -21.91 3.58 16.51
N TYR A 150 -21.74 2.53 15.69
CA TYR A 150 -22.84 1.82 15.03
C TYR A 150 -23.29 0.54 15.74
N SER A 151 -22.58 0.09 16.78
CA SER A 151 -22.96 -1.08 17.59
C SER A 151 -23.96 -0.76 18.72
N LYS A 152 -24.58 0.42 18.69
CA LYS A 152 -25.54 0.89 19.71
C LYS A 152 -26.98 0.72 19.28
#